data_AF-A0A532TNF4-F1
#
_entry.id   AF-A0A532TNF4-F1
#
_cell.length_a   1.000
_cell.length_b   1.000
_cell.length_c   1.000
_cell.angle_alpha   90.00
_cell.angle_beta   90.00
_cell.angle_gamma   90.00
#
_symmetry.space_group_name_H-M   'P 1'
#
loop_
_entity.id
_entity.type
_entity.pdbx_description
1 polymer ?
#
loop_
_entity_poly.entity_id
_entity_poly.type
_entity_poly.pdbx_seq_one_letter_code
_entity_poly.pdbx_strand_id
1 'polypeptide(L)'
;MSRNNSSSFKVKLKIQMNNLITIYEQKAECGIFFKLNPNKTPLEILGVLDFLKDKMKKWGNTNLFSYHGRLFSEGDVLVVGARNLEEAISIIIYMYLTNIVDNEVGINYLIEKLGSSSDLEFFLRNEISDYIKTGFPTNPDLEFELVNHLNKIINIKNNNTSINSGKN
;
A
#
# COMPACT_ATOMS: atom_id res chain seq x y z
N MET A 1 -20.97 27.15 -23.39
CA MET A 1 -20.27 25.92 -23.81
C MET A 1 -19.41 25.40 -22.65
N SER A 2 -19.90 24.52 -21.75
CA SER A 2 -19.03 24.01 -20.67
C SER A 2 -19.35 22.61 -20.13
N ARG A 3 -20.48 21.98 -20.49
CA ARG A 3 -20.84 20.63 -19.99
C ARG A 3 -20.18 19.46 -20.75
N ASN A 4 -19.79 19.64 -22.01
CA ASN A 4 -19.25 18.55 -22.85
C ASN A 4 -17.75 18.25 -22.63
N ASN A 5 -16.97 19.17 -22.07
CA ASN A 5 -15.55 18.93 -21.77
C ASN A 5 -15.35 18.13 -20.48
N SER A 6 -16.23 18.29 -19.50
CA SER A 6 -16.14 17.57 -18.21
C SER A 6 -16.45 16.07 -18.38
N SER A 7 -17.45 15.72 -19.20
CA SER A 7 -17.82 14.32 -19.43
C SER A 7 -16.76 13.55 -20.21
N SER A 8 -16.17 14.16 -21.24
CA SER A 8 -15.12 13.51 -22.06
C SER A 8 -13.81 13.34 -21.29
N PHE A 9 -13.42 14.32 -20.46
CA PHE A 9 -12.24 14.19 -19.59
C PHE A 9 -12.43 13.09 -18.55
N LYS A 10 -13.60 13.03 -17.91
CA LYS A 10 -13.93 11.98 -16.94
C LYS A 10 -13.85 10.57 -17.54
N VAL A 11 -14.33 10.36 -18.76
CA VAL A 11 -14.20 9.08 -19.46
C VAL A 11 -12.72 8.74 -19.71
N LYS A 12 -11.93 9.70 -20.19
CA LYS A 12 -10.47 9.51 -20.39
C LYS A 12 -9.76 9.17 -19.08
N LEU A 13 -10.12 9.84 -17.99
CA LEU A 13 -9.56 9.58 -16.66
C LEU A 13 -9.87 8.15 -16.22
N LYS A 14 -11.12 7.69 -16.32
CA LYS A 14 -11.48 6.30 -16.00
C LYS A 14 -10.69 5.28 -16.82
N ILE A 15 -10.44 5.56 -18.11
CA ILE A 15 -9.61 4.70 -18.95
C ILE A 15 -8.17 4.64 -18.40
N GLN A 16 -7.57 5.77 -18.06
CA GLN A 16 -6.23 5.79 -17.46
C GLN A 16 -6.20 5.04 -16.13
N MET A 17 -7.18 5.26 -15.25
CA MET A 17 -7.28 4.56 -13.97
C MET A 17 -7.31 3.04 -14.17
N ASN A 18 -8.16 2.53 -15.06
CA ASN A 18 -8.26 1.09 -15.35
C ASN A 18 -6.97 0.51 -15.94
N ASN A 19 -6.28 1.28 -16.81
CA ASN A 19 -5.00 0.88 -17.35
C ASN A 19 -3.94 0.77 -16.24
N LEU A 20 -3.87 1.77 -15.36
CA LEU A 20 -2.93 1.76 -14.23
C LEU A 20 -3.27 0.66 -13.22
N ILE A 21 -4.54 0.42 -12.92
CA ILE A 21 -4.97 -0.70 -12.07
C ILE A 21 -4.42 -2.01 -12.63
N THR A 22 -4.61 -2.28 -13.93
CA THR A 22 -4.08 -3.48 -14.59
C THR A 22 -2.55 -3.58 -14.49
N ILE A 23 -1.85 -2.47 -14.76
CA ILE A 23 -0.38 -2.42 -14.71
C ILE A 23 0.13 -2.70 -13.30
N TYR A 24 -0.48 -2.09 -12.28
CA TYR A 24 -0.01 -2.19 -10.91
C TYR A 24 -0.48 -3.45 -10.19
N GLU A 25 -1.60 -4.06 -10.59
CA GLU A 25 -1.99 -5.39 -10.13
C GLU A 25 -0.90 -6.42 -10.43
N GLN A 26 -0.30 -6.36 -11.62
CA GLN A 26 0.80 -7.23 -12.02
C GLN A 26 2.10 -6.95 -11.25
N LYS A 27 2.29 -5.71 -10.77
CA LYS A 27 3.48 -5.30 -10.01
C LYS A 27 3.33 -5.54 -8.50
N ALA A 28 2.11 -5.57 -7.99
CA ALA A 28 1.78 -5.81 -6.58
C ALA A 28 1.87 -7.32 -6.24
N GLU A 29 3.03 -7.94 -6.50
CA GLU A 29 3.26 -9.36 -6.20
C GLU A 29 3.49 -9.61 -4.71
N CYS A 30 3.92 -8.58 -3.98
CA CYS A 30 4.11 -8.63 -2.55
C CYS A 30 3.59 -7.38 -1.86
N GLY A 31 3.33 -7.51 -0.57
CA GLY A 31 2.92 -6.41 0.28
C GLY A 31 1.44 -6.44 0.71
N ILE A 32 1.17 -5.85 1.88
CA ILE A 32 -0.18 -5.65 2.42
C ILE A 32 -0.35 -4.18 2.70
N PHE A 33 -1.53 -3.67 2.40
CA PHE A 33 -1.95 -2.31 2.71
C PHE A 33 -2.81 -2.31 3.98
N PHE A 34 -2.49 -1.43 4.92
CA PHE A 34 -3.30 -1.15 6.10
C PHE A 34 -3.62 0.33 6.15
N LYS A 35 -4.92 0.66 6.25
CA LYS A 35 -5.35 1.99 6.66
C LYS A 35 -5.38 2.05 8.19
N LEU A 36 -4.43 2.79 8.76
CA LEU A 36 -4.28 3.01 10.19
C LEU A 36 -5.24 4.11 10.62
N ASN A 37 -6.21 3.77 11.44
CA ASN A 37 -7.01 4.76 12.14
C ASN A 37 -6.32 5.01 13.49
N PRO A 38 -6.12 6.27 13.92
CA PRO A 38 -5.46 6.59 15.19
C PRO A 38 -6.10 5.91 16.42
N ASN A 39 -7.34 5.45 16.30
CA ASN A 39 -8.06 4.74 17.36
C ASN A 39 -7.92 3.20 17.30
N LYS A 40 -7.18 2.64 16.33
CA LYS A 40 -7.01 1.18 16.22
C LYS A 40 -5.96 0.68 17.21
N THR A 41 -6.25 -0.48 17.79
CA THR A 41 -5.33 -1.11 18.74
C THR A 41 -4.23 -1.88 17.99
N PRO A 42 -2.99 -1.93 18.52
CA PRO A 42 -1.90 -2.74 17.97
C PRO A 42 -2.28 -4.20 17.68
N LEU A 43 -3.16 -4.77 18.50
CA LEU A 43 -3.61 -6.16 18.41
C LEU A 43 -4.34 -6.47 17.09
N GLU A 44 -5.05 -5.50 16.52
CA GLU A 44 -5.76 -5.71 15.25
C GLU A 44 -4.80 -5.90 14.08
N ILE A 45 -3.71 -5.12 14.04
CA ILE A 45 -2.69 -5.24 12.99
C ILE A 45 -1.99 -6.59 13.13
N LEU A 46 -1.56 -6.94 14.36
CA LEU A 46 -0.91 -8.22 14.63
C LEU A 46 -1.79 -9.41 14.27
N GLY A 47 -3.09 -9.37 14.59
CA GLY A 47 -4.02 -10.44 14.22
C GLY A 47 -4.15 -10.65 12.71
N VAL A 48 -4.17 -9.57 11.93
CA VAL A 48 -4.17 -9.66 10.45
C VAL A 48 -2.83 -10.19 9.93
N LEU A 49 -1.71 -9.79 10.54
CA LEU A 49 -0.39 -10.32 10.19
C LEU A 49 -0.31 -11.83 10.46
N ASP A 50 -0.78 -12.31 11.61
CA ASP A 50 -0.83 -13.75 11.91
C ASP A 50 -1.71 -14.52 10.90
N PHE A 51 -2.83 -13.93 10.48
CA PHE A 51 -3.67 -14.50 9.42
C PHE A 51 -2.94 -14.60 8.08
N LEU A 52 -2.06 -13.64 7.76
CA LEU A 52 -1.33 -13.55 6.50
C LEU A 52 0.08 -14.15 6.56
N LYS A 53 0.42 -14.88 7.62
CA LYS A 53 1.75 -15.46 7.87
C LYS A 53 2.35 -16.21 6.69
N ASP A 54 1.54 -17.00 5.98
CA ASP A 54 2.04 -17.83 4.87
C ASP A 54 2.35 -17.00 3.63
N LYS A 55 1.63 -15.89 3.41
CA LYS A 55 1.97 -14.93 2.35
C LYS A 55 3.26 -14.19 2.70
N MET A 56 3.40 -13.70 3.93
CA MET A 56 4.61 -13.01 4.36
C MET A 56 5.86 -13.90 4.32
N LYS A 57 5.72 -15.17 4.68
CA LYS A 57 6.80 -16.17 4.50
C LYS A 57 7.23 -16.32 3.04
N LYS A 58 6.29 -16.24 2.08
CA LYS A 58 6.60 -16.30 0.64
C LYS A 58 7.33 -15.04 0.17
N TRP A 59 6.99 -13.86 0.71
CA TRP A 59 7.64 -12.60 0.35
C TRP A 59 9.08 -12.50 0.85
N GLY A 60 9.40 -13.18 1.96
CA GLY A 60 10.76 -13.25 2.49
C GLY A 60 11.33 -11.91 2.97
N ASN A 61 10.48 -10.89 3.13
CA ASN A 61 10.89 -9.57 3.63
C ASN A 61 9.78 -8.96 4.52
N THR A 62 10.21 -8.14 5.47
CA THR A 62 9.35 -7.53 6.52
C THR A 62 9.36 -6.00 6.45
N ASN A 63 9.80 -5.44 5.33
CA ASN A 63 9.96 -4.00 5.17
C ASN A 63 8.65 -3.27 5.43
N LEU A 64 8.76 -2.12 6.09
CA LEU A 64 7.65 -1.26 6.42
C LEU A 64 7.81 0.07 5.71
N PHE A 65 6.74 0.52 5.07
CA PHE A 65 6.62 1.87 4.53
C PHE A 65 5.33 2.49 5.03
N SER A 66 5.36 3.78 5.29
CA SER A 66 4.21 4.54 5.76
C SER A 66 3.96 5.74 4.86
N TYR A 67 2.71 6.00 4.52
CA TYR A 67 2.30 7.15 3.71
C TYR A 67 1.34 8.05 4.50
N HIS A 68 1.69 9.34 4.55
CA HIS A 68 1.04 10.39 5.34
C HIS A 68 0.43 11.51 4.49
N GLY A 69 0.05 11.21 3.24
CA GLY A 69 -0.51 12.20 2.34
C GLY A 69 -2.04 12.15 2.26
N ARG A 70 -2.60 12.89 1.30
CA ARG A 70 -4.04 13.21 1.28
C ARG A 70 -4.90 12.23 0.48
N LEU A 71 -4.29 11.23 -0.17
CA LEU A 71 -5.01 10.27 -1.01
C LEU A 71 -6.02 9.42 -0.21
N PHE A 72 -5.74 9.14 1.06
CA PHE A 72 -6.64 8.38 1.93
C PHE A 72 -7.16 9.31 3.01
N SER A 73 -8.39 9.78 2.83
CA SER A 73 -9.03 10.92 3.50
C SER A 73 -8.93 11.02 5.02
N GLU A 74 -8.54 9.96 5.74
CA GLU A 74 -8.22 10.00 7.18
C GLU A 74 -7.33 8.81 7.55
N GLY A 75 -6.16 9.06 8.11
CA GLY A 75 -5.31 8.01 8.68
C GLY A 75 -4.14 7.60 7.79
N ASP A 76 -3.07 7.19 8.46
CA ASP A 76 -1.83 6.80 7.82
C ASP A 76 -1.99 5.48 7.09
N VAL A 77 -1.31 5.35 5.97
CA VAL A 77 -1.22 4.07 5.28
C VAL A 77 0.05 3.38 5.70
N LEU A 78 -0.04 2.08 6.02
CA LEU A 78 1.11 1.22 6.21
C LEU A 78 1.15 0.17 5.10
N VAL A 79 2.31 0.05 4.45
CA VAL A 79 2.62 -1.01 3.49
C VAL A 79 3.64 -1.94 4.13
N VAL A 80 3.30 -3.22 4.24
CA VAL A 80 4.15 -4.25 4.85
C VAL A 80 4.57 -5.26 3.81
N GLY A 81 5.87 -5.50 3.63
CA GLY A 81 6.42 -6.56 2.78
C GLY A 81 6.81 -6.14 1.36
N ALA A 82 6.84 -4.83 1.07
CA ALA A 82 7.37 -4.30 -0.19
C ALA A 82 8.90 -4.34 -0.22
N ARG A 83 9.52 -4.75 -1.32
CA ARG A 83 10.99 -4.91 -1.41
C ARG A 83 11.74 -3.59 -1.37
N ASN A 84 11.10 -2.52 -1.83
CA ASN A 84 11.68 -1.18 -1.91
C ASN A 84 10.58 -0.10 -1.99
N LEU A 85 11.01 1.17 -2.01
CA LEU A 85 10.13 2.33 -2.07
C LEU A 85 9.22 2.35 -3.31
N GLU A 86 9.75 1.97 -4.47
CA GLU A 86 9.00 1.95 -5.73
C GLU A 86 7.87 0.92 -5.73
N GLU A 87 8.10 -0.25 -5.14
CA GLU A 87 7.07 -1.26 -4.94
C GLU A 87 6.01 -0.78 -3.94
N ALA A 88 6.42 -0.10 -2.87
CA ALA A 88 5.47 0.50 -1.92
C ALA A 88 4.58 1.56 -2.60
N ILE A 89 5.16 2.46 -3.42
CA ILE A 89 4.42 3.44 -4.22
C ILE A 89 3.42 2.73 -5.15
N SER A 90 3.87 1.69 -5.85
CA SER A 90 3.05 0.89 -6.76
C SER A 90 1.81 0.28 -6.06
N ILE A 91 2.01 -0.30 -4.87
CA ILE A 91 0.92 -0.85 -4.06
C ILE A 91 -0.06 0.25 -3.64
N ILE A 92 0.44 1.41 -3.21
CA ILE A 92 -0.42 2.53 -2.79
C ILE A 92 -1.24 3.05 -3.97
N ILE A 93 -0.65 3.19 -5.16
CA ILE A 93 -1.37 3.59 -6.38
C ILE A 93 -2.48 2.60 -6.70
N TYR A 94 -2.15 1.30 -6.74
CA TYR A 94 -3.11 0.24 -7.01
C TYR A 94 -4.29 0.29 -6.03
N MET A 95 -4.00 0.35 -4.73
CA MET A 95 -5.01 0.38 -3.67
C MET A 95 -5.84 1.67 -3.72
N TYR A 96 -5.23 2.81 -4.01
CA TYR A 96 -5.96 4.07 -4.14
C TYR A 96 -6.94 3.99 -5.33
N LEU A 97 -6.44 3.65 -6.52
CA LEU A 97 -7.24 3.62 -7.74
C LEU A 97 -8.39 2.62 -7.68
N THR A 98 -8.14 1.40 -7.19
CA THR A 98 -9.18 0.38 -7.01
C THR A 98 -10.30 0.83 -6.06
N ASN A 99 -9.97 1.63 -5.04
CA ASN A 99 -10.97 2.17 -4.12
C ASN A 99 -11.81 3.32 -4.71
N ILE A 100 -11.30 4.03 -5.73
CA ILE A 100 -11.95 5.25 -6.23
C ILE A 100 -12.46 5.18 -7.67
N VAL A 101 -12.10 4.15 -8.46
CA VAL A 101 -12.45 4.05 -9.90
C VAL A 101 -13.96 4.04 -10.18
N ASP A 102 -14.75 3.57 -9.20
CA ASP A 102 -16.21 3.59 -9.24
C ASP A 102 -16.83 4.57 -8.23
N ASN A 103 -16.00 5.40 -7.58
CA ASN A 103 -16.43 6.41 -6.62
C ASN A 103 -16.46 7.79 -7.28
N GLU A 104 -17.65 8.31 -7.52
CA GLU A 104 -17.87 9.65 -8.10
C GLU A 104 -17.17 10.78 -7.34
N VAL A 105 -17.15 10.72 -6.01
CA VAL A 105 -16.48 11.74 -5.19
C VAL A 105 -14.96 11.69 -5.39
N GLY A 106 -14.37 10.49 -5.39
CA GLY A 106 -12.93 10.30 -5.62
C GLY A 106 -12.49 10.69 -7.04
N ILE A 107 -13.33 10.42 -8.04
CA ILE A 107 -13.08 10.84 -9.42
C ILE A 107 -13.12 12.36 -9.54
N ASN A 108 -14.12 13.02 -8.95
CA ASN A 108 -14.22 14.47 -9.01
C ASN A 108 -13.03 15.15 -8.30
N TYR A 109 -12.57 14.60 -7.17
CA TYR A 109 -11.33 15.05 -6.53
C TYR A 109 -10.13 14.99 -7.48
N LEU A 110 -9.93 13.87 -8.19
CA LEU A 110 -8.84 13.75 -9.16
C LEU A 110 -8.97 14.75 -10.32
N ILE A 111 -10.19 14.99 -10.81
CA ILE A 111 -10.43 15.98 -11.86
C ILE A 111 -10.01 17.38 -11.40
N GLU A 112 -10.37 17.76 -10.18
CA GLU A 112 -9.98 19.05 -9.60
C GLU A 112 -8.46 19.18 -9.42
N LYS A 113 -7.77 18.09 -9.01
CA LYS A 113 -6.33 18.11 -8.75
C LYS A 113 -5.46 18.03 -10.01
N LEU A 114 -5.87 17.22 -11.00
CA LEU A 114 -5.15 17.12 -12.26
C LEU A 114 -5.30 18.39 -13.11
N GLY A 115 -6.40 19.12 -12.95
CA GLY A 115 -6.70 20.29 -13.76
C GLY A 115 -6.73 19.92 -15.25
N SER A 116 -5.96 20.63 -16.08
CA SER A 116 -5.79 20.31 -17.50
C SER A 116 -4.67 19.29 -17.80
N SER A 117 -3.90 18.86 -16.79
CA SER A 117 -2.87 17.85 -16.94
C SER A 117 -3.52 16.48 -17.15
N SER A 118 -3.02 15.72 -18.12
CA SER A 118 -3.55 14.40 -18.46
C SER A 118 -2.75 13.23 -17.90
N ASP A 119 -1.70 13.46 -17.13
CA ASP A 119 -0.84 12.38 -16.63
C ASP A 119 -1.17 12.03 -15.18
N LEU A 120 -2.15 11.13 -15.03
CA LEU A 120 -2.58 10.60 -13.74
C LEU A 120 -1.46 9.89 -12.99
N GLU A 121 -0.62 9.12 -13.69
CA GLU A 121 0.44 8.33 -13.06
C GLU A 121 1.51 9.23 -12.48
N PHE A 122 1.96 10.23 -13.23
CA PHE A 122 2.93 11.20 -12.77
C PHE A 122 2.44 11.95 -11.52
N PHE A 123 1.19 12.40 -11.53
CA PHE A 123 0.57 13.05 -10.38
C PHE A 123 0.59 12.15 -9.14
N LEU A 124 0.10 10.90 -9.26
CA LEU A 124 0.03 9.98 -8.13
C LEU A 124 1.40 9.61 -7.58
N ARG A 125 2.38 9.36 -8.46
CA ARG A 125 3.75 9.03 -8.04
C ARG A 125 4.39 10.19 -7.25
N ASN A 126 4.21 11.44 -7.71
CA ASN A 126 4.74 12.60 -7.00
C ASN A 126 4.06 12.80 -5.65
N GLU A 127 2.73 12.79 -5.61
CA GLU A 127 1.97 12.91 -4.35
C GLU A 127 2.37 11.81 -3.37
N ILE A 128 2.59 10.58 -3.81
CA ILE A 128 2.99 9.51 -2.88
C ILE A 128 4.44 9.70 -2.42
N SER A 129 5.34 10.01 -3.35
CA SER A 129 6.78 10.18 -3.06
C SER A 129 7.06 11.26 -2.02
N ASP A 130 6.28 12.34 -2.04
CA ASP A 130 6.45 13.48 -1.11
C ASP A 130 6.08 13.12 0.34
N TYR A 131 5.23 12.12 0.56
CA TYR A 131 4.68 11.80 1.88
C TYR A 131 4.93 10.35 2.34
N ILE A 132 5.63 9.54 1.56
CA ILE A 132 6.01 8.18 1.93
C ILE A 132 7.33 8.16 2.71
N LYS A 133 7.42 7.30 3.72
CA LYS A 133 8.60 7.11 4.57
C LYS A 133 8.83 5.63 4.85
N THR A 134 10.06 5.28 5.18
CA THR A 134 10.39 3.94 5.73
C THR A 134 9.95 3.89 7.20
N GLY A 135 9.43 2.74 7.63
CA GLY A 135 9.03 2.49 9.01
C GLY A 135 7.54 2.71 9.28
N PHE A 136 7.19 2.61 10.56
CA PHE A 136 5.81 2.80 11.04
C PHE A 136 5.57 4.26 11.45
N PRO A 137 4.32 4.79 11.34
CA PRO A 137 4.05 6.15 11.79
C PRO A 137 4.25 6.34 13.29
N THR A 138 5.07 7.33 13.66
CA THR A 138 4.95 8.13 14.90
C THR A 138 5.01 7.41 16.24
N ASN A 139 5.10 6.07 16.27
CA ASN A 139 5.13 5.25 17.48
C ASN A 139 6.27 4.20 17.37
N PRO A 140 7.46 4.51 17.90
CA PRO A 140 8.61 3.61 17.86
C PRO A 140 8.40 2.28 18.59
N ASP A 141 7.61 2.26 19.67
CA ASP A 141 7.32 1.03 20.41
C ASP A 141 6.47 0.08 19.57
N LEU A 142 5.46 0.63 18.88
CA LEU A 142 4.64 -0.13 17.95
C LEU A 142 5.44 -0.61 16.73
N GLU A 143 6.33 0.25 16.21
CA GLU A 143 7.26 -0.16 15.16
C GLU A 143 8.10 -1.36 15.59
N PHE A 144 8.69 -1.30 16.79
CA PHE A 144 9.49 -2.37 17.36
C PHE A 144 8.69 -3.68 17.52
N GLU A 145 7.47 -3.60 18.07
CA GLU A 145 6.60 -4.77 18.22
C GLU A 145 6.24 -5.41 16.88
N LEU A 146 5.85 -4.59 15.89
CA LEU A 146 5.50 -5.06 14.55
C LEU A 146 6.70 -5.72 13.85
N VAL A 147 7.86 -5.06 13.85
CA VAL A 147 9.09 -5.59 13.25
C VAL A 147 9.48 -6.92 13.90
N ASN A 148 9.42 -6.99 15.24
CA ASN A 148 9.70 -8.24 15.96
C ASN A 148 8.73 -9.36 15.59
N HIS A 149 7.44 -9.06 15.50
CA HIS A 149 6.43 -10.03 15.13
C HIS A 149 6.61 -10.54 13.69
N LEU A 150 6.82 -9.63 12.74
CA LEU A 150 7.12 -9.98 11.35
C LEU A 150 8.37 -10.84 11.22
N ASN A 151 9.44 -10.48 11.94
CA ASN A 151 10.68 -11.25 11.97
C ASN A 151 10.45 -12.67 12.53
N LYS A 152 9.60 -12.84 13.55
CA LYS A 152 9.22 -14.18 14.04
C LYS A 152 8.48 -14.97 12.96
N ILE A 153 7.50 -14.36 12.28
CA ILE A 153 6.75 -15.02 11.20
C ILE A 153 7.70 -15.60 10.14
N ILE A 154 8.72 -14.85 9.73
CA ILE A 154 9.69 -15.28 8.72
C ILE A 154 10.71 -16.28 9.29
N ASN A 155 11.27 -16.03 10.49
CA ASN A 155 12.42 -16.78 11.02
C ASN A 155 12.08 -18.11 11.72
N ILE A 156 10.81 -18.44 11.96
CA ILE A 156 10.40 -19.74 12.56
C ILE A 156 10.93 -20.95 11.75
N LYS A 157 11.36 -20.78 10.50
CA LYS A 157 11.96 -21.86 9.70
C LYS A 157 13.38 -22.25 10.13
N ASN A 158 14.20 -21.32 10.64
CA ASN A 158 15.62 -21.60 10.89
C ASN A 158 15.89 -22.51 12.10
N ASN A 159 14.92 -22.65 13.01
CA ASN A 159 15.07 -23.51 14.19
C ASN A 159 14.48 -24.92 14.01
N ASN A 160 13.68 -25.16 12.97
CA ASN A 160 13.06 -26.46 12.72
C ASN A 160 13.85 -27.33 11.72
N THR A 161 14.83 -26.77 11.00
CA THR A 161 15.72 -27.52 10.10
C THR A 161 17.00 -28.03 10.77
N SER A 162 17.38 -27.50 11.93
CA SER A 162 18.62 -27.87 12.64
C SER A 162 18.46 -29.03 13.64
N ILE A 163 17.23 -29.47 13.92
CA ILE A 163 16.97 -30.57 14.88
C ILE A 163 17.00 -31.96 14.21
N ASN A 164 16.87 -32.05 12.87
CA ASN A 164 16.79 -33.32 12.15
C ASN A 164 18.07 -33.75 11.40
N SER A 165 19.17 -33.01 11.50
CA SER A 165 20.45 -33.37 10.86
C SER A 165 21.51 -33.94 11.82
N GLY A 166 21.14 -34.21 13.09
CA GLY A 166 22.05 -34.67 14.15
C GLY A 166 21.81 -36.10 14.64
N LYS A 167 21.04 -36.92 13.91
CA LYS A 167 20.90 -38.35 14.18
C LYS A 167 21.03 -39.12 12.88
N ASN A 168 22.26 -39.56 12.60
CA ASN A 168 22.60 -40.85 11.99
C ASN A 168 24.11 -41.06 12.15
#